data_AF-A0A1V2ERG3-F1
#
_entry.id   AF-A0A1V2ERG3-F1
#
_cell.length_a   1.000
_cell.length_b   1.000
_cell.length_c   1.000
_cell.angle_alpha   90.00
_cell.angle_beta   90.00
_cell.angle_gamma   90.00
#
_symmetry.space_group_name_H-M   'P 1'
#
loop_
_entity.id
_entity.type
_entity.pdbx_description
1 polymer ?
#
loop_
_entity_poly.entity_id
_entity_poly.type
_entity_poly.pdbx_seq_one_letter_code
_entity_poly.pdbx_strand_id
1 'polypeptide(L)'
;MRPGVPHTPNSALTHQPATTSIEGRERQGEINHFCDVHLVRAKRATTNYLGRTMTLRANLGWGLLGGLAFAISGCATPPAPVELPPIVMAPPPPPPVMPAGGYIGMKSATKRPDGKYVTPNLDNTDQAAVWHLRNALNVAALGCDQAGGGVIELYNAWLKTHAAVIDRYYQAYIREWQAPGWWDWQRVYDDNQTRIYNFYAQPAMRSAFCAIAREEVAKVGQVADDDLPAFARAALLRLDRPFVEFYAAYDAWRDYYQPDPPLVVPPPMAQTTEIPVVVPSPSTAGTLSDNDSVAVETETPSADTETSPADTETPPALAPGDAPIPAPLPPR
;
A
#
# COMPACT_ATOMS: atom_id res chain seq x y z
N MET A 1 70.12 -27.81 16.27
CA MET A 1 70.62 -27.99 14.88
C MET A 1 69.72 -27.17 13.96
N ARG A 2 70.34 -26.33 13.12
CA ARG A 2 69.78 -25.33 12.16
C ARG A 2 68.96 -26.00 11.02
N PRO A 3 68.21 -25.29 10.13
CA PRO A 3 68.35 -23.88 9.66
C PRO A 3 67.01 -23.10 9.58
N GLY A 4 66.90 -21.78 9.41
CA GLY A 4 67.79 -20.78 8.79
C GLY A 4 67.36 -20.52 7.33
N VAL A 5 66.37 -19.64 7.09
CA VAL A 5 65.98 -19.18 5.73
C VAL A 5 65.71 -17.66 5.77
N PRO A 6 66.09 -16.89 4.74
CA PRO A 6 66.68 -15.56 4.90
C PRO A 6 65.79 -14.39 4.45
N HIS A 7 66.11 -13.20 4.97
CA HIS A 7 65.75 -11.90 4.40
C HIS A 7 66.73 -11.51 3.27
N THR A 8 66.20 -11.02 2.14
CA THR A 8 66.93 -10.28 1.10
C THR A 8 65.99 -9.28 0.39
N PRO A 9 66.55 -8.24 -0.29
CA PRO A 9 66.09 -6.87 -0.13
C PRO A 9 65.47 -6.21 -1.38
N ASN A 10 64.98 -4.98 -1.14
CA ASN A 10 64.81 -3.84 -2.05
C ASN A 10 65.38 -3.98 -3.48
N SER A 11 64.52 -3.73 -4.47
CA SER A 11 64.93 -3.23 -5.79
C SER A 11 64.07 -2.02 -6.14
N ALA A 12 64.72 -0.85 -6.05
CA ALA A 12 64.27 0.38 -6.66
C ALA A 12 64.43 0.28 -8.18
N LEU A 13 63.40 0.66 -8.94
CA LEU A 13 63.51 0.96 -10.35
C LEU A 13 62.79 2.28 -10.63
N THR A 14 63.61 3.29 -10.80
CA THR A 14 63.32 4.62 -11.33
C THR A 14 62.99 4.48 -12.82
N HIS A 15 61.87 5.03 -13.28
CA HIS A 15 61.84 5.90 -14.47
C HIS A 15 60.53 6.68 -14.60
N GLN A 16 60.75 7.94 -14.98
CA GLN A 16 59.93 9.13 -15.19
C GLN A 16 58.68 9.04 -16.10
N PRO A 17 57.87 10.13 -16.11
CA PRO A 17 56.48 10.15 -16.57
C PRO A 17 56.33 10.45 -18.06
N ALA A 18 55.28 9.90 -18.67
CA ALA A 18 54.76 10.37 -19.94
C ALA A 18 53.58 11.32 -19.69
N THR A 19 53.88 12.62 -19.82
CA THR A 19 52.91 13.67 -20.10
C THR A 19 52.29 13.46 -21.48
N THR A 20 50.97 13.49 -21.59
CA THR A 20 50.31 13.94 -22.81
C THR A 20 49.04 14.67 -22.43
N SER A 21 49.21 15.98 -22.37
CA SER A 21 48.17 16.98 -22.51
C SER A 21 47.56 16.85 -23.90
N ILE A 22 46.23 16.73 -23.99
CA ILE A 22 45.48 17.25 -25.14
C ILE A 22 44.32 18.07 -24.58
N GLU A 23 44.33 19.33 -25.01
CA GLU A 23 43.27 20.33 -25.06
C GLU A 23 41.84 19.76 -24.93
N GLY A 24 40.96 20.35 -24.13
CA GLY A 24 40.67 21.78 -24.17
C GLY A 24 39.60 22.05 -25.23
N ARG A 25 38.33 21.84 -24.87
CA ARG A 25 37.23 22.57 -25.50
C ARG A 25 36.16 22.88 -24.47
N GLU A 26 36.27 24.07 -23.93
CA GLU A 26 35.19 24.84 -23.34
C GLU A 26 33.98 24.85 -24.27
N ARG A 27 32.79 24.63 -23.71
CA ARG A 27 31.66 25.54 -23.94
C ARG A 27 30.98 25.81 -22.61
N GLN A 28 31.04 27.07 -22.21
CA GLN A 28 30.01 27.76 -21.43
C GLN A 28 28.62 27.33 -21.95
N GLY A 29 27.66 26.99 -21.11
CA GLY A 29 27.07 27.91 -20.14
C GLY A 29 25.91 28.62 -20.81
N GLU A 30 24.72 28.02 -20.76
CA GLU A 30 23.47 28.77 -20.96
C GLU A 30 22.37 28.16 -20.10
N ILE A 31 22.15 28.80 -18.96
CA ILE A 31 20.99 28.66 -18.10
C ILE A 31 19.96 29.61 -18.71
N ASN A 32 18.86 29.09 -19.25
CA ASN A 32 17.62 29.85 -19.43
C ASN A 32 16.42 28.91 -19.45
N HIS A 33 15.72 28.90 -18.31
CA HIS A 33 14.27 29.06 -18.20
C HIS A 33 13.42 28.54 -19.38
N PHE A 34 12.76 27.39 -19.20
CA PHE A 34 11.52 27.06 -19.91
C PHE A 34 10.57 26.30 -18.97
N CYS A 35 9.75 27.07 -18.25
CA CYS A 35 8.36 26.69 -18.03
C CYS A 35 7.65 26.92 -19.36
N ASP A 36 7.32 25.88 -20.12
CA ASP A 36 6.06 25.90 -20.88
C ASP A 36 5.63 24.49 -21.31
N VAL A 37 4.32 24.37 -21.27
CA VAL A 37 3.44 23.26 -21.55
C VAL A 37 3.40 23.00 -23.06
N HIS A 38 3.81 21.81 -23.50
CA HIS A 38 3.39 21.27 -24.81
C HIS A 38 3.17 19.76 -24.67
N LEU A 39 1.92 19.32 -24.50
CA LEU A 39 1.00 19.02 -25.60
C LEU A 39 1.61 18.01 -26.59
N VAL A 40 1.71 16.75 -26.18
CA VAL A 40 2.00 15.65 -27.10
C VAL A 40 0.78 15.41 -27.99
N ARG A 41 0.92 15.92 -29.20
CA ARG A 41 0.09 15.75 -30.38
C ARG A 41 0.00 14.27 -30.74
N ALA A 42 -1.09 13.60 -30.37
CA ALA A 42 -1.43 12.28 -30.89
C ALA A 42 -1.74 12.37 -32.40
N LYS A 43 -0.82 11.88 -33.24
CA LYS A 43 -1.10 11.65 -34.66
C LYS A 43 -2.05 10.47 -34.80
N ARG A 44 -3.19 10.74 -35.47
CA ARG A 44 -4.11 9.74 -36.03
C ARG A 44 -3.34 8.77 -36.93
N ALA A 45 -3.46 7.49 -36.64
CA ALA A 45 -3.30 6.41 -37.62
C ALA A 45 -4.66 5.76 -37.82
N THR A 46 -5.22 6.00 -39.00
CA THR A 46 -6.43 5.44 -39.55
C THR A 46 -6.22 3.98 -39.98
N THR A 47 -7.22 3.15 -39.64
CA THR A 47 -7.82 2.08 -40.47
C THR A 47 -6.94 0.91 -40.87
N ASN A 48 -7.29 -0.29 -40.36
CA ASN A 48 -7.64 -1.44 -41.21
C ASN A 48 -8.49 -2.44 -40.41
N TYR A 49 -9.80 -2.42 -40.70
CA TYR A 49 -10.76 -3.46 -40.39
C TYR A 49 -10.58 -4.58 -41.43
N LEU A 50 -10.24 -5.81 -41.01
CA LEU A 50 -10.49 -7.00 -41.81
C LEU A 50 -11.65 -7.77 -41.17
N GLY A 51 -12.71 -7.89 -41.96
CA GLY A 51 -13.97 -8.52 -41.57
C GLY A 51 -13.85 -10.03 -41.41
N ARG A 52 -14.60 -10.55 -40.44
CA ARG A 52 -15.06 -11.93 -40.42
C ARG A 52 -16.58 -11.91 -40.31
N THR A 53 -17.21 -12.10 -41.45
CA THR A 53 -18.66 -12.20 -41.63
C THR A 53 -19.12 -13.59 -41.16
N MET A 54 -19.96 -13.63 -40.13
CA MET A 54 -20.80 -14.78 -39.83
C MET A 54 -22.24 -14.42 -40.17
N THR A 55 -22.72 -15.08 -41.21
CA THR A 55 -24.05 -15.02 -41.78
C THR A 55 -25.04 -15.73 -40.86
N LEU A 56 -26.13 -15.08 -40.47
CA LEU A 56 -27.34 -15.78 -40.04
C LEU A 56 -28.56 -15.16 -40.72
N ARG A 57 -29.34 -16.04 -41.34
CA ARG A 57 -30.34 -15.79 -42.36
C ARG A 57 -31.58 -15.09 -41.80
N ALA A 58 -31.92 -13.93 -42.36
CA ALA A 58 -33.24 -13.32 -42.24
C ALA A 58 -34.14 -13.86 -43.36
N ASN A 59 -35.23 -14.54 -42.99
CA ASN A 59 -36.30 -14.92 -43.92
C ASN A 59 -37.38 -13.84 -43.89
N LEU A 60 -37.57 -13.15 -45.01
CA LEU A 60 -38.78 -12.39 -45.32
C LEU A 60 -39.84 -13.35 -45.86
N GLY A 61 -41.04 -13.32 -45.30
CA GLY A 61 -42.24 -13.92 -45.87
C GLY A 61 -43.39 -12.92 -45.82
N TRP A 62 -43.62 -12.26 -46.96
CA TRP A 62 -44.81 -11.42 -47.21
C TRP A 62 -46.03 -12.32 -47.44
N GLY A 63 -47.19 -11.93 -46.91
CA GLY A 63 -48.48 -12.54 -47.26
C GLY A 63 -49.65 -11.89 -46.54
N LEU A 64 -50.27 -10.90 -47.19
CA LEU A 64 -51.58 -10.32 -46.88
C LEU A 64 -52.73 -11.29 -47.24
N LEU A 65 -53.94 -10.97 -46.72
CA LEU A 65 -55.28 -11.60 -46.85
C LEU A 65 -55.63 -12.40 -45.59
N GLY A 66 -56.77 -12.24 -44.93
CA GLY A 66 -58.04 -11.59 -45.22
C GLY A 66 -59.01 -12.14 -44.16
N GLY A 67 -59.91 -11.31 -43.64
CA GLY A 67 -60.60 -11.52 -42.37
C GLY A 67 -61.53 -12.73 -42.25
N LEU A 68 -61.81 -13.11 -41.01
CA LEU A 68 -63.11 -13.63 -40.58
C LEU A 68 -63.29 -13.33 -39.08
N ALA A 69 -64.24 -12.46 -38.76
CA ALA A 69 -64.66 -12.18 -37.40
C ALA A 69 -65.46 -13.38 -36.85
N PHE A 70 -64.99 -13.94 -35.73
CA PHE A 70 -65.82 -14.75 -34.84
C PHE A 70 -65.79 -14.11 -33.44
N ALA A 71 -66.91 -13.49 -33.08
CA ALA A 71 -67.18 -13.05 -31.72
C ALA A 71 -67.49 -14.29 -30.86
N ILE A 72 -66.56 -14.67 -29.98
CA ILE A 72 -66.83 -15.60 -28.89
C ILE A 72 -67.02 -14.76 -27.63
N SER A 73 -68.29 -14.52 -27.29
CA SER A 73 -68.69 -14.02 -25.98
C SER A 73 -68.36 -15.09 -24.93
N GLY A 74 -67.35 -14.84 -24.10
CA GLY A 74 -67.01 -15.66 -22.93
C GLY A 74 -66.86 -14.75 -21.72
N CYS A 75 -67.66 -15.00 -20.67
CA CYS A 75 -67.57 -14.31 -19.39
C CYS A 75 -66.16 -14.47 -18.79
N ALA A 76 -65.36 -13.41 -18.83
CA ALA A 76 -64.11 -13.35 -18.09
C ALA A 76 -64.42 -13.05 -16.61
N THR A 77 -64.25 -14.04 -15.75
CA THR A 77 -64.18 -13.84 -14.30
C THR A 77 -62.95 -12.96 -14.00
N PRO A 78 -63.06 -11.88 -13.19
CA PRO A 78 -61.88 -11.13 -12.78
C PRO A 78 -60.88 -12.06 -12.09
N PRO A 79 -59.58 -12.00 -12.42
CA PRO A 79 -58.58 -12.79 -11.70
C PRO A 79 -58.61 -12.42 -10.22
N ALA A 80 -58.68 -13.44 -9.36
CA ALA A 80 -58.59 -13.25 -7.92
C ALA A 80 -57.29 -12.48 -7.57
N PRO A 81 -57.32 -11.53 -6.62
CA PRO A 81 -56.11 -10.86 -6.16
C PRO A 81 -55.09 -11.91 -5.71
N VAL A 82 -53.94 -11.95 -6.38
CA VAL A 82 -52.81 -12.76 -5.92
C VAL A 82 -52.34 -12.14 -4.62
N GLU A 83 -52.57 -12.83 -3.50
CA GLU A 83 -52.01 -12.46 -2.21
C GLU A 83 -50.48 -12.48 -2.36
N LEU A 84 -49.85 -11.31 -2.20
CA LEU A 84 -48.39 -11.19 -2.28
C LEU A 84 -47.80 -12.10 -1.19
N PRO A 85 -46.82 -12.97 -1.52
CA PRO A 85 -46.19 -13.81 -0.51
C PRO A 85 -45.63 -12.93 0.61
N PRO A 86 -45.75 -13.34 1.88
CA PRO A 86 -45.25 -12.55 3.01
C PRO A 86 -43.77 -12.27 2.81
N ILE A 87 -43.39 -11.00 2.91
CA ILE A 87 -41.98 -10.59 2.92
C ILE A 87 -41.36 -11.17 4.18
N VAL A 88 -40.64 -12.29 4.04
CA VAL A 88 -39.82 -12.83 5.12
C VAL A 88 -38.61 -11.93 5.25
N MET A 89 -38.63 -11.00 6.20
CA MET A 89 -37.45 -10.24 6.57
C MET A 89 -36.42 -11.21 7.15
N ALA A 90 -35.29 -11.37 6.47
CA ALA A 90 -34.16 -12.09 7.03
C ALA A 90 -33.72 -11.43 8.34
N PRO A 91 -33.34 -12.18 9.38
CA PRO A 91 -32.81 -11.59 10.60
C PRO A 91 -31.55 -10.77 10.27
N PRO A 92 -31.31 -9.64 10.96
CA PRO A 92 -30.12 -8.83 10.74
C PRO A 92 -28.86 -9.67 11.00
N PRO A 93 -27.74 -9.38 10.30
CA PRO A 93 -26.49 -10.10 10.53
C PRO A 93 -26.05 -9.95 11.99
N PRO A 94 -25.40 -10.98 12.58
CA PRO A 94 -24.88 -10.88 13.93
C PRO A 94 -23.83 -9.76 14.02
N PRO A 95 -23.68 -9.14 15.21
CA PRO A 95 -22.68 -8.09 15.41
C PRO A 95 -21.26 -8.64 15.15
N PRO A 96 -20.36 -7.82 14.56
CA PRO A 96 -18.99 -8.23 14.30
C PRO A 96 -18.23 -8.48 15.62
N VAL A 97 -17.35 -9.47 15.63
CA VAL A 97 -16.47 -9.76 16.77
C VAL A 97 -15.08 -9.19 16.52
N MET A 98 -14.40 -8.76 17.60
CA MET A 98 -13.02 -8.31 17.50
C MET A 98 -12.13 -9.46 16.99
N PRO A 99 -11.34 -9.27 15.93
CA PRO A 99 -10.46 -10.31 15.45
C PRO A 99 -9.40 -10.65 16.51
N ALA A 100 -8.98 -11.91 16.57
CA ALA A 100 -7.97 -12.36 17.53
C ALA A 100 -6.68 -11.52 17.42
N GLY A 101 -6.19 -11.00 18.54
CA GLY A 101 -5.03 -10.11 18.60
C GLY A 101 -5.35 -8.62 18.35
N GLY A 102 -6.59 -8.28 18.00
CA GLY A 102 -7.07 -6.89 18.03
C GLY A 102 -7.24 -6.38 19.46
N TYR A 103 -7.23 -5.06 19.61
CA TYR A 103 -7.50 -4.38 20.88
C TYR A 103 -8.16 -3.01 20.61
N ILE A 104 -8.84 -2.46 21.61
CA ILE A 104 -9.54 -1.18 21.49
C ILE A 104 -8.52 -0.05 21.24
N GLY A 105 -8.78 0.78 20.22
CA GLY A 105 -7.89 1.90 19.86
C GLY A 105 -6.65 1.49 19.05
N MET A 106 -6.55 0.22 18.62
CA MET A 106 -5.55 -0.20 17.65
C MET A 106 -5.71 0.59 16.34
N LYS A 107 -4.59 1.00 15.75
CA LYS A 107 -4.58 1.67 14.45
C LYS A 107 -4.69 0.64 13.34
N SER A 108 -5.70 0.78 12.50
CA SER A 108 -5.84 -0.02 11.27
C SER A 108 -5.01 0.59 10.15
N ALA A 109 -4.67 -0.22 9.14
CA ALA A 109 -4.01 0.29 7.95
C ALA A 109 -4.93 1.27 7.20
N THR A 110 -4.35 2.31 6.61
CA THR A 110 -5.10 3.28 5.81
C THR A 110 -5.69 2.61 4.56
N LYS A 111 -6.92 2.98 4.19
CA LYS A 111 -7.53 2.59 2.92
C LYS A 111 -7.21 3.62 1.82
N ARG A 112 -6.95 3.12 0.61
CA ARG A 112 -6.90 3.89 -0.63
C ARG A 112 -8.29 4.42 -1.01
N PRO A 113 -8.39 5.37 -1.95
CA PRO A 113 -9.68 5.81 -2.50
C PRO A 113 -10.53 4.70 -3.14
N ASP A 114 -9.89 3.60 -3.56
CA ASP A 114 -10.57 2.41 -4.08
C ASP A 114 -11.07 1.45 -2.98
N GLY A 115 -10.93 1.82 -1.71
CA GLY A 115 -11.36 1.05 -0.54
C GLY A 115 -10.39 -0.07 -0.11
N LYS A 116 -9.29 -0.30 -0.83
CA LYS A 116 -8.29 -1.32 -0.48
C LYS A 116 -7.32 -0.82 0.58
N TYR A 117 -6.89 -1.71 1.46
CA TYR A 117 -5.84 -1.38 2.43
C TYR A 117 -4.50 -1.12 1.75
N VAL A 118 -3.77 -0.14 2.27
CA VAL A 118 -2.39 0.12 1.89
C VAL A 118 -1.50 -0.98 2.47
N THR A 119 -0.86 -1.76 1.60
CA THR A 119 0.18 -2.72 1.97
C THR A 119 1.52 -2.29 1.36
N PRO A 120 2.66 -2.78 1.88
CA PRO A 120 3.96 -2.50 1.29
C PRO A 120 4.16 -3.07 -0.13
N ASN A 121 3.22 -3.88 -0.64
CA ASN A 121 3.34 -4.55 -1.94
C ASN A 121 2.40 -3.98 -3.00
N LEU A 122 1.93 -2.75 -2.80
CA LEU A 122 1.14 -2.04 -3.81
C LEU A 122 2.03 -1.60 -4.98
N ASP A 123 1.56 -1.90 -6.19
CA ASP A 123 2.10 -1.36 -7.44
C ASP A 123 3.62 -1.60 -7.63
N ASN A 124 4.11 -2.75 -7.13
CA ASN A 124 5.51 -3.15 -7.21
C ASN A 124 6.01 -3.31 -8.66
N THR A 125 7.22 -2.83 -8.92
CA THR A 125 8.04 -3.25 -10.07
C THR A 125 8.36 -4.74 -9.97
N ASP A 126 8.80 -5.36 -11.08
CA ASP A 126 9.24 -6.78 -11.08
C ASP A 126 10.36 -7.02 -10.06
N GLN A 127 11.28 -6.07 -9.96
CA GLN A 127 12.43 -6.02 -9.06
C GLN A 127 11.98 -5.93 -7.61
N ALA A 128 11.08 -4.99 -7.31
CA ALA A 128 10.49 -4.84 -5.98
C ALA A 128 9.72 -6.10 -5.58
N ALA A 129 8.92 -6.69 -6.47
CA ALA A 129 8.13 -7.87 -6.18
C ALA A 129 9.01 -9.06 -5.78
N VAL A 130 10.09 -9.36 -6.53
CA VAL A 130 11.01 -10.45 -6.20
C VAL A 130 11.71 -10.18 -4.86
N TRP A 131 12.18 -8.95 -4.63
CA TRP A 131 12.86 -8.61 -3.38
C TRP A 131 11.94 -8.64 -2.16
N HIS A 132 10.70 -8.15 -2.30
CA HIS A 132 9.70 -8.18 -1.24
C HIS A 132 9.25 -9.61 -0.93
N LEU A 133 9.14 -10.50 -1.93
CA LEU A 133 8.88 -11.92 -1.68
C LEU A 133 10.01 -12.53 -0.84
N ARG A 134 11.27 -12.23 -1.19
CA ARG A 134 12.44 -12.69 -0.42
C ARG A 134 12.39 -12.20 1.02
N ASN A 135 11.98 -10.96 1.26
CA ASN A 135 11.83 -10.41 2.62
C ASN A 135 10.67 -11.06 3.40
N ALA A 136 9.50 -11.24 2.76
CA ALA A 136 8.37 -11.91 3.39
C ALA A 136 8.74 -13.33 3.84
N LEU A 137 9.37 -14.10 2.96
CA LEU A 137 9.80 -15.46 3.27
C LEU A 137 10.95 -15.50 4.28
N ASN A 138 11.78 -14.46 4.37
CA ASN A 138 12.78 -14.32 5.44
C ASN A 138 12.11 -14.17 6.81
N VAL A 139 11.12 -13.27 6.92
CA VAL A 139 10.35 -13.09 8.16
C VAL A 139 9.67 -14.40 8.56
N ALA A 140 9.12 -15.14 7.58
CA ALA A 140 8.53 -16.44 7.83
C ALA A 140 9.57 -17.47 8.31
N ALA A 141 10.76 -17.52 7.69
CA ALA A 141 11.84 -18.42 8.09
C ALA A 141 12.31 -18.18 9.53
N LEU A 142 12.22 -16.94 10.03
CA LEU A 142 12.59 -16.59 11.40
C LEU A 142 11.42 -16.75 12.40
N GLY A 143 10.18 -16.49 11.96
CA GLY A 143 9.04 -16.31 12.86
C GLY A 143 8.09 -17.50 12.99
N CYS A 144 8.18 -18.49 12.08
CA CYS A 144 7.15 -19.51 11.93
C CYS A 144 7.34 -20.81 12.72
N ASP A 145 8.45 -20.99 13.45
CA ASP A 145 8.72 -22.21 14.21
C ASP A 145 7.59 -22.57 15.18
N GLN A 146 7.13 -21.59 15.97
CA GLN A 146 6.01 -21.76 16.91
C GLN A 146 4.63 -21.70 16.24
N ALA A 147 4.57 -21.51 14.93
CA ALA A 147 3.37 -21.41 14.11
C ALA A 147 3.31 -22.53 13.05
N GLY A 148 3.86 -23.70 13.38
CA GLY A 148 3.83 -24.91 12.55
C GLY A 148 5.12 -25.20 11.77
N GLY A 149 6.16 -24.36 11.89
CA GLY A 149 7.49 -24.58 11.31
C GLY A 149 7.52 -24.75 9.79
N GLY A 150 8.58 -25.38 9.28
CA GLY A 150 8.68 -25.91 7.90
C GLY A 150 9.00 -24.90 6.80
N VAL A 151 9.49 -23.71 7.15
CA VAL A 151 9.82 -22.66 6.16
C VAL A 151 11.33 -22.56 5.93
N ILE A 152 12.13 -22.68 6.98
CA ILE A 152 13.56 -22.34 6.95
C ILE A 152 14.38 -23.21 5.98
N GLU A 153 14.16 -24.52 5.91
CA GLU A 153 14.93 -25.37 5.00
C GLU A 153 14.61 -25.07 3.53
N LEU A 154 13.32 -24.92 3.20
CA LEU A 154 12.87 -24.61 1.84
C LEU A 154 13.31 -23.21 1.41
N TYR A 155 13.26 -22.23 2.33
CA TYR A 155 13.74 -20.88 2.08
C TYR A 155 15.23 -20.87 1.73
N ASN A 156 16.06 -21.54 2.53
CA ASN A 156 17.50 -21.62 2.30
C ASN A 156 17.83 -22.38 1.00
N ALA A 157 17.07 -23.43 0.68
CA ALA A 157 17.20 -24.14 -0.59
C ALA A 157 16.87 -23.24 -1.78
N TRP A 158 15.77 -22.47 -1.70
CA TRP A 158 15.39 -21.51 -2.74
C TRP A 158 16.46 -20.43 -2.95
N LEU A 159 16.96 -19.81 -1.88
CA LEU A 159 18.03 -18.81 -1.97
C LEU A 159 19.29 -19.37 -2.64
N LYS A 160 19.66 -20.62 -2.34
CA LYS A 160 20.84 -21.26 -2.91
C LYS A 160 20.66 -21.57 -4.39
N THR A 161 19.51 -22.13 -4.77
CA THR A 161 19.23 -22.53 -6.16
C THR A 161 19.06 -21.33 -7.08
N HIS A 162 18.46 -20.24 -6.59
CA HIS A 162 18.11 -19.06 -7.38
C HIS A 162 18.99 -17.84 -7.07
N ALA A 163 20.19 -18.05 -6.48
CA ALA A 163 21.06 -16.97 -6.00
C ALA A 163 21.35 -15.91 -7.08
N ALA A 164 21.67 -16.35 -8.30
CA ALA A 164 22.03 -15.44 -9.39
C ALA A 164 20.85 -14.57 -9.87
N VAL A 165 19.66 -15.15 -10.00
CA VAL A 165 18.47 -14.38 -10.40
C VAL A 165 18.01 -13.44 -9.29
N ILE A 166 18.08 -13.85 -8.03
CA ILE A 166 17.73 -13.00 -6.89
C ILE A 166 18.68 -11.81 -6.79
N ASP A 167 19.99 -12.02 -6.93
CA ASP A 167 20.97 -10.92 -6.96
C ASP A 167 20.72 -9.97 -8.14
N ARG A 168 20.43 -10.49 -9.34
CA ARG A 168 20.07 -9.66 -10.51
C ARG A 168 18.91 -8.70 -10.20
N TYR A 169 17.82 -9.22 -9.62
CA TYR A 169 16.67 -8.40 -9.26
C TYR A 169 16.97 -7.43 -8.12
N TYR A 170 17.76 -7.84 -7.12
CA TYR A 170 18.22 -6.96 -6.05
C TYR A 170 19.03 -5.77 -6.59
N GLN A 171 20.03 -6.02 -7.45
CA GLN A 171 20.84 -4.95 -8.04
C GLN A 171 20.00 -4.01 -8.91
N ALA A 172 18.99 -4.55 -9.62
CA ALA A 172 18.06 -3.73 -10.38
C ALA A 172 17.16 -2.89 -9.48
N TYR A 173 16.69 -3.45 -8.37
CA TYR A 173 15.90 -2.73 -7.37
C TYR A 173 16.70 -1.58 -6.74
N ILE A 174 17.95 -1.82 -6.36
CA ILE A 174 18.84 -0.77 -5.84
C ILE A 174 19.02 0.37 -6.86
N ARG A 175 19.15 0.06 -8.15
CA ARG A 175 19.21 1.10 -9.20
C ARG A 175 17.94 1.93 -9.30
N GLU A 176 16.76 1.36 -9.04
CA GLU A 176 15.50 2.12 -8.99
C GLU A 176 15.52 3.16 -7.87
N TRP A 177 16.02 2.80 -6.69
CA TRP A 177 16.16 3.73 -5.56
C TRP A 177 17.23 4.79 -5.77
N GLN A 178 18.28 4.47 -6.54
CA GLN A 178 19.35 5.43 -6.88
C GLN A 178 18.96 6.40 -7.99
N ALA A 179 18.00 6.03 -8.85
CA ALA A 179 17.63 6.81 -10.04
C ALA A 179 17.24 8.29 -9.77
N PRO A 180 16.58 8.65 -8.65
CA PRO A 180 16.32 10.05 -8.32
C PRO A 180 17.58 10.89 -8.09
N GLY A 181 18.73 10.26 -7.83
CA GLY A 181 20.02 10.93 -7.65
C GLY A 181 20.18 11.66 -6.32
N TRP A 182 19.34 11.37 -5.32
CA TRP A 182 19.37 12.04 -4.02
C TRP A 182 20.44 11.41 -3.13
N TRP A 183 21.16 12.23 -2.37
CA TRP A 183 22.27 11.79 -1.52
C TRP A 183 21.85 10.80 -0.42
N ASP A 184 20.58 10.82 -0.04
CA ASP A 184 20.02 10.09 1.10
C ASP A 184 19.17 8.87 0.68
N TRP A 185 19.33 8.40 -0.57
CA TRP A 185 18.53 7.28 -1.10
C TRP A 185 18.64 6.01 -0.24
N GLN A 186 19.79 5.77 0.39
CA GLN A 186 20.04 4.60 1.25
C GLN A 186 19.12 4.60 2.47
N ARG A 187 19.03 5.72 3.19
CA ARG A 187 18.16 5.83 4.37
C ARG A 187 16.71 5.56 4.01
N VAL A 188 16.23 6.14 2.91
CA VAL A 188 14.84 5.94 2.46
C VAL A 188 14.59 4.50 2.04
N TYR A 189 15.57 3.85 1.39
CA TYR A 189 15.51 2.43 1.06
C TYR A 189 15.44 1.56 2.34
N ASP A 190 16.28 1.83 3.34
CA ASP A 190 16.33 1.09 4.60
C ASP A 190 15.04 1.28 5.41
N ASP A 191 14.49 2.49 5.44
CA ASP A 191 13.19 2.78 6.03
C ASP A 191 12.08 1.98 5.34
N ASN A 192 12.12 1.89 4.01
CA ASN A 192 11.19 1.08 3.24
C ASN A 192 11.32 -0.42 3.56
N GLN A 193 12.55 -0.95 3.64
CA GLN A 193 12.77 -2.34 4.05
C GLN A 193 12.19 -2.59 5.44
N THR A 194 12.50 -1.72 6.40
CA THR A 194 12.01 -1.83 7.79
C THR A 194 10.49 -1.88 7.86
N ARG A 195 9.78 -1.06 7.07
CA ARG A 195 8.30 -1.11 6.98
C ARG A 195 7.79 -2.45 6.48
N ILE A 196 8.46 -3.07 5.50
CA ILE A 196 8.11 -4.40 4.98
C ILE A 196 8.31 -5.47 6.05
N TYR A 197 9.44 -5.47 6.76
CA TYR A 197 9.70 -6.42 7.85
C TYR A 197 8.66 -6.27 8.96
N ASN A 198 8.40 -5.04 9.40
CA ASN A 198 7.41 -4.76 10.45
C ASN A 198 5.99 -5.18 10.03
N PHE A 199 5.64 -5.01 8.75
CA PHE A 199 4.35 -5.46 8.22
C PHE A 199 4.19 -6.97 8.40
N TYR A 200 5.17 -7.79 7.97
CA TYR A 200 5.06 -9.25 8.09
C TYR A 200 5.28 -9.78 9.51
N ALA A 201 5.90 -9.01 10.40
CA ALA A 201 6.20 -9.41 11.77
C ALA A 201 5.03 -9.25 12.77
N GLN A 202 3.84 -8.83 12.31
CA GLN A 202 2.71 -8.58 13.21
C GLN A 202 2.22 -9.87 13.91
N PRO A 203 2.25 -9.94 15.26
CA PRO A 203 1.95 -11.18 15.99
C PRO A 203 0.52 -11.71 15.78
N ALA A 204 -0.47 -10.81 15.66
CA ALA A 204 -1.87 -11.17 15.49
C ALA A 204 -2.14 -11.99 14.22
N MET A 205 -1.36 -11.77 13.15
CA MET A 205 -1.53 -12.44 11.86
C MET A 205 -0.55 -13.59 11.66
N ARG A 206 0.38 -13.80 12.59
CA ARG A 206 1.52 -14.72 12.42
C ARG A 206 1.09 -16.13 12.05
N SER A 207 0.08 -16.70 12.71
CA SER A 207 -0.38 -18.07 12.42
C SER A 207 -0.87 -18.22 10.97
N ALA A 208 -1.74 -17.30 10.53
CA ALA A 208 -2.30 -17.31 9.18
C ALA A 208 -1.24 -16.98 8.12
N PHE A 209 -0.36 -16.02 8.39
CA PHE A 209 0.79 -15.70 7.54
C PHE A 209 1.71 -16.91 7.34
N CYS A 210 2.09 -17.58 8.44
CA CYS A 210 2.95 -18.76 8.39
C CYS A 210 2.34 -19.93 7.63
N ALA A 211 1.01 -20.11 7.71
CA ALA A 211 0.33 -21.13 6.91
C ALA A 211 0.49 -20.89 5.41
N ILE A 212 0.31 -19.65 4.96
CA ILE A 212 0.48 -19.29 3.55
C ILE A 212 1.96 -19.32 3.15
N ALA A 213 2.87 -18.83 3.99
CA ALA A 213 4.30 -18.79 3.71
C ALA A 213 4.89 -20.20 3.46
N ARG A 214 4.43 -21.23 4.19
CA ARG A 214 4.80 -22.63 3.92
C ARG A 214 4.42 -23.07 2.51
N GLU A 215 3.23 -22.71 2.04
CA GLU A 215 2.82 -23.05 0.69
C GLU A 215 3.64 -22.30 -0.36
N GLU A 216 3.84 -21.00 -0.16
CA GLU A 216 4.53 -20.15 -1.14
C GLU A 216 6.03 -20.47 -1.23
N VAL A 217 6.70 -20.81 -0.12
CA VAL A 217 8.11 -21.22 -0.14
C VAL A 217 8.30 -22.56 -0.85
N ALA A 218 7.36 -23.50 -0.71
CA ALA A 218 7.40 -24.77 -1.45
C ALA A 218 7.18 -24.56 -2.95
N LYS A 219 6.25 -23.67 -3.33
CA LYS A 219 5.95 -23.35 -4.74
C LYS A 219 7.12 -22.61 -5.40
N VAL A 220 7.68 -21.58 -4.76
CA VAL A 220 8.74 -20.75 -5.37
C VAL A 220 10.01 -21.54 -5.65
N GLY A 221 10.31 -22.57 -4.85
CA GLY A 221 11.45 -23.47 -5.09
C GLY A 221 11.34 -24.30 -6.38
N GLN A 222 10.21 -24.28 -7.07
CA GLN A 222 9.97 -24.96 -8.35
C GLN A 222 9.77 -23.99 -9.53
N VAL A 223 9.89 -22.68 -9.29
CA VAL A 223 9.64 -21.64 -10.29
C VAL A 223 10.90 -21.40 -11.12
N ALA A 224 10.75 -21.35 -12.45
CA ALA A 224 11.86 -20.98 -13.32
C ALA A 224 12.24 -19.50 -13.13
N ASP A 225 13.52 -19.16 -13.29
CA ASP A 225 14.05 -17.81 -13.06
C ASP A 225 13.31 -16.71 -13.83
N ASP A 226 12.88 -17.00 -15.06
CA ASP A 226 12.15 -16.04 -15.92
C ASP A 226 10.70 -15.81 -15.45
N ASP A 227 10.10 -16.76 -14.74
CA ASP A 227 8.74 -16.68 -14.21
C ASP A 227 8.69 -16.05 -12.80
N LEU A 228 9.86 -15.83 -12.18
CA LEU A 228 9.96 -15.39 -10.79
C LEU A 228 9.22 -14.08 -10.47
N PRO A 229 9.24 -13.02 -11.32
CA PRO A 229 8.49 -11.80 -11.03
C PRO A 229 6.96 -11.99 -11.05
N ALA A 230 6.47 -12.76 -12.02
CA ALA A 230 5.04 -13.06 -12.13
C ALA A 230 4.57 -13.86 -10.92
N PHE A 231 5.35 -14.88 -10.53
CA PHE A 231 5.11 -15.62 -9.31
C PHE A 231 5.13 -14.72 -8.08
N ALA A 232 6.15 -13.86 -7.94
CA ALA A 232 6.34 -13.00 -6.78
C ALA A 232 5.15 -12.05 -6.56
N ARG A 233 4.67 -11.38 -7.61
CA ARG A 233 3.45 -10.55 -7.52
C ARG A 233 2.25 -11.34 -7.00
N ALA A 234 2.03 -12.53 -7.55
CA ALA A 234 0.89 -13.35 -7.16
C ALA A 234 1.04 -13.90 -5.72
N ALA A 235 2.25 -14.29 -5.33
CA ALA A 235 2.56 -14.78 -3.99
C ALA A 235 2.39 -13.68 -2.94
N LEU A 236 2.85 -12.46 -3.21
CA LEU A 236 2.69 -11.32 -2.31
C LEU A 236 1.23 -11.00 -2.03
N LEU A 237 0.34 -11.05 -3.04
CA LEU A 237 -1.10 -10.89 -2.81
C LEU A 237 -1.69 -11.96 -1.86
N ARG A 238 -1.16 -13.19 -1.92
CA ARG A 238 -1.57 -14.27 -0.99
C ARG A 238 -0.98 -14.06 0.39
N LEU A 239 0.29 -13.66 0.49
CA LEU A 239 0.98 -13.39 1.75
C LEU A 239 0.40 -12.18 2.49
N ASP A 240 -0.08 -11.17 1.78
CA ASP A 240 -0.72 -9.98 2.35
C ASP A 240 -2.15 -10.25 2.85
N ARG A 241 -2.80 -11.29 2.34
CA ARG A 241 -4.22 -11.57 2.60
C ARG A 241 -4.57 -11.67 4.10
N PRO A 242 -3.82 -12.38 4.95
CA PRO A 242 -4.12 -12.43 6.39
C PRO A 242 -4.14 -11.06 7.07
N PHE A 243 -3.29 -10.13 6.62
CA PHE A 243 -3.22 -8.78 7.14
C PHE A 243 -4.41 -7.96 6.68
N VAL A 244 -4.73 -8.03 5.38
CA VAL A 244 -5.90 -7.35 4.80
C VAL A 244 -7.20 -7.84 5.43
N GLU A 245 -7.37 -9.14 5.62
CA GLU A 245 -8.54 -9.74 6.26
C GLU A 245 -8.66 -9.32 7.74
N PHE A 246 -7.53 -9.27 8.45
CA PHE A 246 -7.51 -8.78 9.83
C PHE A 246 -7.93 -7.30 9.91
N TYR A 247 -7.39 -6.44 9.04
CA TYR A 247 -7.78 -5.02 9.01
C TYR A 247 -9.26 -4.84 8.67
N ALA A 248 -9.78 -5.63 7.72
CA ALA A 248 -11.20 -5.62 7.37
C ALA A 248 -12.09 -6.02 8.54
N ALA A 249 -11.74 -7.10 9.26
CA ALA A 249 -12.46 -7.54 10.43
C ALA A 249 -12.40 -6.52 11.58
N TYR A 250 -11.22 -5.92 11.80
CA TYR A 250 -11.05 -4.91 12.84
C TYR A 250 -11.80 -3.63 12.55
N ASP A 251 -11.77 -3.13 11.31
CA ASP A 251 -12.54 -1.96 10.90
C ASP A 251 -14.04 -2.22 11.04
N ALA A 252 -14.54 -3.38 10.60
CA ALA A 252 -15.95 -3.74 10.77
C ALA A 252 -16.38 -3.75 12.24
N TRP A 253 -15.52 -4.29 13.12
CA TRP A 253 -15.74 -4.23 14.56
C TRP A 253 -15.74 -2.79 15.09
N ARG A 254 -14.71 -2.00 14.74
CA ARG A 254 -14.58 -0.61 15.18
C ARG A 254 -15.79 0.22 14.74
N ASP A 255 -16.14 0.18 13.47
CA ASP A 255 -17.19 1.02 12.90
C ASP A 255 -18.57 0.66 13.48
N TYR A 256 -18.78 -0.60 13.89
CA TYR A 256 -20.00 -1.04 14.56
C TYR A 256 -20.12 -0.51 16.00
N TYR A 257 -19.03 -0.55 16.78
CA TYR A 257 -19.04 -0.18 18.21
C TYR A 257 -18.62 1.27 18.50
N GLN A 258 -17.96 1.91 17.54
CA GLN A 258 -17.40 3.25 17.61
C GLN A 258 -17.69 3.99 16.29
N PRO A 259 -18.96 4.20 15.94
CA PRO A 259 -19.29 4.92 14.72
C PRO A 259 -18.73 6.34 14.80
N ASP A 260 -18.15 6.82 13.70
CA ASP A 260 -17.73 8.21 13.59
C ASP A 260 -18.94 9.12 13.90
N PRO A 261 -18.77 10.18 14.72
CA PRO A 261 -19.83 11.14 14.89
C PRO A 261 -20.20 11.71 13.52
N PRO A 262 -21.50 11.92 13.23
CA PRO A 262 -21.92 12.45 11.95
C PRO A 262 -21.20 13.77 11.68
N LEU A 263 -20.78 13.98 10.42
CA LEU A 263 -20.28 15.28 9.98
C LEU A 263 -21.32 16.34 10.36
N VAL A 264 -20.98 17.21 11.31
CA VAL A 264 -21.79 18.39 11.60
C VAL A 264 -21.68 19.28 10.38
N VAL A 265 -22.65 19.17 9.47
CA VAL A 265 -22.86 20.19 8.44
C VAL A 265 -23.31 21.44 9.22
N PRO A 266 -22.51 22.52 9.25
CA PRO A 266 -22.97 23.75 9.90
C PRO A 266 -24.31 24.12 9.25
N PRO A 267 -25.34 24.46 10.06
CA PRO A 267 -26.61 24.88 9.48
C PRO A 267 -26.32 26.02 8.48
N PRO A 268 -26.97 26.05 7.31
CA PRO A 268 -26.84 27.18 6.41
C PRO A 268 -27.13 28.42 7.24
N MET A 269 -26.19 29.38 7.27
CA MET A 269 -26.41 30.62 8.00
C MET A 269 -27.74 31.19 7.49
N ALA A 270 -28.76 31.20 8.34
CA ALA A 270 -30.02 31.81 8.01
C ALA A 270 -29.69 33.27 7.71
N GLN A 271 -29.89 33.70 6.47
CA GLN A 271 -29.86 35.11 6.14
C GLN A 271 -31.00 35.74 6.93
N THR A 272 -30.67 36.46 7.99
CA THR A 272 -31.62 37.30 8.71
C THR A 272 -32.19 38.28 7.70
N THR A 273 -33.40 38.01 7.22
CA THR A 273 -34.16 39.01 6.49
C THR A 273 -34.59 40.01 7.55
N GLU A 274 -34.01 41.22 7.54
CA GLU A 274 -34.48 42.32 8.38
C GLU A 274 -35.95 42.57 8.05
N ILE A 275 -36.84 42.12 8.93
CA ILE A 275 -38.24 42.55 8.94
C ILE A 275 -38.22 43.95 9.57
N PRO A 276 -38.72 45.00 8.88
CA PRO A 276 -38.78 46.32 9.48
C PRO A 276 -39.78 46.28 10.62
N VAL A 277 -39.29 46.29 11.86
CA VAL A 277 -40.10 46.47 13.05
C VAL A 277 -40.61 47.91 13.04
N VAL A 278 -41.93 48.08 12.84
CA VAL A 278 -42.62 49.32 13.14
C VAL A 278 -42.56 49.51 14.66
N VAL A 279 -41.77 50.48 15.11
CA VAL A 279 -41.65 50.87 16.52
C VAL A 279 -42.78 51.84 16.86
N PRO A 280 -43.76 51.49 17.73
CA PRO A 280 -44.56 52.51 18.39
C PRO A 280 -43.74 53.20 19.50
N SER A 281 -43.84 54.53 19.52
CA SER A 281 -43.20 55.44 20.50
C SER A 281 -43.54 55.11 21.97
N PRO A 282 -42.68 55.50 22.92
CA PRO A 282 -42.69 54.98 24.28
C PRO A 282 -43.74 55.65 25.18
N SER A 283 -44.34 54.87 26.07
CA SER A 283 -45.00 55.38 27.27
C SER A 283 -44.21 54.94 28.51
N THR A 284 -44.15 55.85 29.47
CA THR A 284 -43.14 56.01 30.51
C THR A 284 -43.43 55.18 31.77
N ALA A 285 -42.34 54.90 32.49
CA ALA A 285 -42.21 54.51 33.91
C ALA A 285 -42.25 52.99 34.22
N GLY A 286 -41.35 52.42 35.03
CA GLY A 286 -40.49 53.05 36.03
C GLY A 286 -39.15 52.32 36.27
N THR A 287 -38.23 53.13 36.75
CA THR A 287 -36.86 52.88 37.20
C THR A 287 -36.76 51.84 38.31
N LEU A 288 -35.79 50.94 38.24
CA LEU A 288 -34.95 50.59 39.40
C LEU A 288 -33.56 50.16 38.92
N SER A 289 -32.55 50.91 39.34
CA SER A 289 -31.12 50.60 39.27
C SER A 289 -30.78 49.32 40.04
N ASP A 290 -29.83 48.53 39.54
CA ASP A 290 -28.47 48.58 40.09
C ASP A 290 -27.49 47.75 39.23
N ASN A 291 -26.36 48.40 38.93
CA ASN A 291 -25.18 47.82 38.31
C ASN A 291 -24.39 47.07 39.37
N ASP A 292 -23.94 45.86 39.05
CA ASP A 292 -22.58 45.49 39.46
C ASP A 292 -21.91 44.61 38.41
N SER A 293 -20.75 45.08 37.99
CA SER A 293 -19.86 44.46 37.00
C SER A 293 -18.67 43.93 37.77
N VAL A 294 -18.51 42.61 37.81
CA VAL A 294 -17.26 42.01 38.31
C VAL A 294 -16.51 41.39 37.14
N ALA A 295 -15.39 42.05 36.83
CA ALA A 295 -14.31 41.55 36.01
C ALA A 295 -13.72 40.28 36.65
N VAL A 296 -13.40 39.28 35.82
CA VAL A 296 -12.59 38.13 36.25
C VAL A 296 -11.18 38.36 35.73
N GLU A 297 -10.27 38.46 36.70
CA GLU A 297 -8.83 38.59 36.55
C GLU A 297 -8.21 37.39 35.84
N THR A 298 -7.22 37.70 35.01
CA THR A 298 -6.15 36.84 34.53
C THR A 298 -5.36 36.24 35.68
N GLU A 299 -5.26 34.91 35.74
CA GLU A 299 -4.13 34.23 36.38
C GLU A 299 -3.59 33.11 35.49
N THR A 300 -2.28 33.18 35.24
CA THR A 300 -1.44 32.13 34.67
C THR A 300 -0.63 31.55 35.82
N PRO A 301 -0.45 30.22 35.90
CA PRO A 301 0.87 29.68 36.22
C PRO A 301 1.22 28.57 35.22
N SER A 302 2.30 28.69 34.46
CA SER A 302 3.70 28.39 34.83
C SER A 302 3.96 26.90 35.02
N ALA A 303 4.94 26.46 34.24
CA ALA A 303 5.42 25.11 34.06
C ALA A 303 6.19 24.61 35.28
N ASP A 304 5.99 23.33 35.62
CA ASP A 304 6.93 22.56 36.39
C ASP A 304 7.58 21.49 35.52
N THR A 305 8.90 21.57 35.49
CA THR A 305 9.83 20.60 34.92
C THR A 305 10.02 19.49 35.93
N GLU A 306 9.70 18.25 35.58
CA GLU A 306 10.14 17.08 36.35
C GLU A 306 11.06 16.21 35.47
N THR A 307 12.20 15.87 36.07
CA THR A 307 13.37 15.27 35.45
C THR A 307 13.53 13.84 35.97
N SER A 308 13.92 12.93 35.06
CA SER A 308 14.58 11.61 35.27
C SER A 308 13.71 10.38 35.54
N PRO A 309 14.19 9.14 35.26
CA PRO A 309 15.49 8.75 34.69
C PRO A 309 15.43 7.84 33.43
N ALA A 310 16.55 7.85 32.73
CA ALA A 310 16.86 6.97 31.61
C ALA A 310 17.24 5.56 32.10
N ASP A 311 16.53 4.55 31.64
CA ASP A 311 16.99 3.16 31.70
C ASP A 311 17.92 2.88 30.51
N THR A 312 19.13 2.49 30.86
CA THR A 312 20.17 2.00 29.94
C THR A 312 19.85 0.56 29.58
N GLU A 313 19.20 0.33 28.44
CA GLU A 313 19.09 -1.00 27.87
C GLU A 313 20.19 -1.20 26.80
N THR A 314 21.08 -2.15 27.09
CA THR A 314 22.18 -2.58 26.23
C THR A 314 21.59 -3.27 24.98
N PRO A 315 21.97 -2.88 23.75
CA PRO A 315 21.47 -3.54 22.55
C PRO A 315 21.91 -5.02 22.49
N PRO A 316 21.03 -5.96 22.11
CA PRO A 316 21.43 -7.34 21.94
C PRO A 316 22.44 -7.47 20.79
N ALA A 317 23.49 -8.24 21.05
CA ALA A 317 24.57 -8.52 20.12
C ALA A 317 24.05 -9.10 18.79
N LEU A 318 24.55 -8.54 17.68
CA LEU A 318 24.41 -9.06 16.33
C LEU A 318 24.77 -10.56 16.28
N ALA A 319 23.84 -11.39 15.81
CA ALA A 319 24.11 -12.78 15.50
C ALA A 319 25.14 -12.88 14.34
N PRO A 320 26.10 -13.81 14.39
CA PRO A 320 27.11 -13.95 13.35
C PRO A 320 26.48 -14.57 12.10
N GLY A 321 26.11 -13.72 11.14
CA GLY A 321 25.53 -14.13 9.86
C GLY A 321 25.75 -13.15 8.71
N ASP A 322 25.92 -11.86 8.98
CA ASP A 322 26.21 -10.85 7.95
C ASP A 322 27.71 -10.65 7.80
N ALA A 323 28.36 -11.60 7.14
CA ALA A 323 29.61 -11.28 6.44
C ALA A 323 29.23 -10.53 5.14
N PRO A 324 29.77 -9.32 4.89
CA PRO A 324 29.60 -8.68 3.60
C PRO A 324 30.16 -9.60 2.51
N ILE A 325 29.36 -9.87 1.48
CA ILE A 325 29.88 -10.51 0.26
C ILE A 325 31.00 -9.60 -0.28
N PRO A 326 32.24 -10.07 -0.42
CA PRO A 326 33.33 -9.24 -0.93
C PRO A 326 33.03 -8.83 -2.37
N ALA A 327 33.22 -7.53 -2.65
CA ALA A 327 33.06 -6.98 -3.99
C ALA A 327 33.95 -7.72 -5.01
N PRO A 328 33.51 -7.88 -6.27
CA PRO A 328 34.33 -8.49 -7.31
C PRO A 328 35.61 -7.68 -7.53
N LEU A 329 36.75 -8.35 -7.53
CA LEU A 329 38.03 -7.73 -7.89
C LEU A 329 37.97 -7.22 -9.34
N PRO A 330 38.57 -6.06 -9.65
CA PRO A 330 38.64 -5.55 -11.02
C PRO A 330 39.46 -6.50 -11.91
N PRO A 331 39.14 -6.60 -13.21
CA PRO A 331 39.86 -7.47 -14.14
C PRO A 331 41.32 -7.02 -14.29
N ARG A 332 42.23 -8.00 -14.35
CA ARG A 332 43.66 -7.81 -14.66
C ARG A 332 43.88 -7.49 -16.13
#